data_AF-A0A0Q8ZSX4-F1
#
_entry.id   AF-A0A0Q8ZSX4-F1
#
_cell.length_a   1.000
_cell.length_b   1.000
_cell.length_c   1.000
_cell.angle_alpha   90.00
_cell.angle_beta   90.00
_cell.angle_gamma   90.00
#
_symmetry.space_group_name_H-M   'P 1'
#
loop_
_entity.id
_entity.type
_entity.pdbx_description
1 polymer ?
#
loop_
_entity_poly.entity_id
_entity_poly.type
_entity_poly.pdbx_seq_one_letter_code
_entity_poly.pdbx_strand_id
1 'polypeptide(L)'
;MIRTAAGDPTMYSMEFVVERGKARCPRCVAVAEYSFVELGPNLLRYEVNCVGCGEAYREKLGPVAPAAGVLATVDDWLPAIPEPSVPLRARMDGWVGTVRSRAATLSASTTSALASLRARRQTETVVEPVA
;
A
#
# COMPACT_ATOMS: atom_id res chain seq x y z
N MET A 1 44.55 33.26 40.47
CA MET A 1 43.28 32.63 40.05
C MET A 1 43.18 32.74 38.54
N ILE A 2 43.46 31.66 37.81
CA ILE A 2 43.36 31.60 36.36
C ILE A 2 41.91 31.22 36.05
N ARG A 3 41.13 32.15 35.49
CA ARG A 3 39.82 31.84 34.92
C ARG A 3 40.04 31.11 33.60
N THR A 4 39.87 29.80 33.61
CA THR A 4 39.68 29.01 32.39
C THR A 4 38.44 29.55 31.69
N ALA A 5 38.64 30.11 30.48
CA ALA A 5 37.55 30.41 29.58
C ALA A 5 36.81 29.09 29.30
N ALA A 6 35.58 28.99 29.80
CA ALA A 6 34.65 27.95 29.41
C ALA A 6 34.54 27.99 27.89
N GLY A 7 34.89 26.87 27.25
CA GLY A 7 34.71 26.71 25.81
C GLY A 7 33.25 27.01 25.47
N ASP A 8 33.08 27.90 24.50
CA ASP A 8 31.81 28.27 23.91
C ASP A 8 31.16 27.02 23.27
N PRO A 9 29.98 26.56 23.71
CA PRO A 9 29.32 25.35 23.21
C PRO A 9 28.67 25.53 21.82
N THR A 10 28.90 26.67 21.15
CA THR A 10 28.23 27.01 19.88
C THR A 10 28.97 26.57 18.61
N MET A 11 30.20 26.06 18.69
CA MET A 11 30.99 25.78 17.49
C MET A 11 30.78 24.36 16.97
N TYR A 12 29.94 24.25 15.93
CA TYR A 12 29.63 23.11 15.04
C TYR A 12 28.21 22.54 15.20
N SER A 13 27.20 23.39 14.96
CA SER A 13 25.92 22.93 14.38
C SER A 13 26.20 22.36 12.99
N MET A 14 26.67 21.12 12.92
CA MET A 14 26.89 20.46 11.64
C MET A 14 25.54 20.01 11.09
N GLU A 15 25.00 20.79 10.16
CA GLU A 15 23.86 20.37 9.35
C GLU A 15 24.35 19.33 8.34
N PHE A 16 23.95 18.08 8.52
CA PHE A 16 24.38 16.98 7.64
C PHE A 16 23.22 16.46 6.83
N VAL A 17 23.42 16.31 5.52
CA VAL A 17 22.41 15.66 4.68
C VAL A 17 22.49 14.15 4.89
N VAL A 18 21.48 13.58 5.53
CA VAL A 18 21.41 12.13 5.85
C VAL A 18 20.78 11.33 4.71
N GLU A 19 19.92 11.95 3.91
CA GLU A 19 19.27 11.31 2.77
C GLU A 19 18.97 12.34 1.68
N ARG A 20 19.01 11.90 0.41
CA ARG A 20 18.57 12.66 -0.75
C ARG A 20 17.78 11.78 -1.71
N GLY A 21 16.83 12.38 -2.43
CA GLY A 21 16.09 11.68 -3.47
C GLY A 21 15.27 12.60 -4.36
N LYS A 22 14.24 12.03 -5.00
CA LYS A 22 13.31 12.75 -5.88
C LYS A 22 11.91 12.78 -5.27
N ALA A 23 11.28 13.95 -5.27
CA ALA A 23 9.92 14.17 -4.81
C ALA A 23 9.16 15.09 -5.79
N ARG A 24 7.87 15.30 -5.52
CA ARG A 24 7.06 16.28 -6.25
C ARG A 24 7.13 17.62 -5.52
N CYS A 25 7.33 18.69 -6.29
CA CYS A 25 7.25 20.05 -5.75
C CYS A 25 5.82 20.31 -5.22
N PRO A 26 5.65 20.74 -3.95
CA PRO A 26 4.32 21.01 -3.39
C PRO A 26 3.59 22.16 -4.07
N ARG A 27 4.32 23.04 -4.78
CA ARG A 27 3.75 24.16 -5.53
C ARG A 27 3.36 23.80 -6.96
N CYS A 28 4.31 23.31 -7.78
CA CYS A 28 4.08 23.12 -9.22
C CYS A 28 4.03 21.65 -9.66
N VAL A 29 4.23 20.70 -8.74
CA VAL A 29 4.17 19.24 -8.99
C VAL A 29 5.25 18.72 -9.97
N ALA A 30 6.17 19.58 -10.43
CA ALA A 30 7.36 19.16 -11.14
C ALA A 30 8.21 18.22 -10.26
N VAL A 31 9.01 17.36 -10.89
CA VAL A 31 10.00 16.55 -10.18
C VAL A 31 11.06 17.49 -9.61
N ALA A 32 11.32 17.38 -8.32
CA ALA A 32 12.29 18.17 -7.57
C ALA A 32 13.20 17.26 -6.75
N GLU A 33 14.32 17.80 -6.30
CA GLU A 33 15.19 17.11 -5.35
C GLU A 33 14.69 17.35 -3.93
N TYR A 34 14.67 16.29 -3.12
CA TYR A 34 14.49 16.42 -1.69
C TYR A 34 15.75 16.03 -0.94
N SER A 35 15.87 16.53 0.28
CA SER A 35 16.90 16.10 1.23
C SER A 35 16.36 16.08 2.66
N PHE A 36 16.79 15.10 3.45
CA PHE A 36 16.70 15.17 4.90
C PHE A 36 18.02 15.65 5.47
N VAL A 37 17.96 16.71 6.28
CA VAL A 37 19.12 17.34 6.91
C VAL A 37 19.02 17.15 8.42
N GLU A 38 19.99 16.47 9.01
CA GLU A 38 20.11 16.37 10.47
C GLU A 38 20.62 17.70 11.03
N LEU A 39 19.83 18.27 11.95
CA LEU A 39 20.13 19.55 12.62
C LEU A 39 20.62 19.34 14.07
N GLY A 40 20.47 18.13 14.60
CA GLY A 40 20.83 17.79 15.97
C GLY A 40 20.22 16.46 16.40
N PRO A 41 20.44 16.04 17.66
CA PRO A 41 19.97 14.77 18.17
C PRO A 41 18.45 14.65 18.05
N ASN A 42 18.00 13.75 17.16
CA ASN A 42 16.59 13.52 16.82
C ASN A 42 15.88 14.67 16.08
N LEU A 43 16.58 15.66 15.51
CA LEU A 43 15.95 16.72 14.73
C LEU A 43 16.39 16.66 13.28
N LEU A 44 15.45 16.37 12.38
CA LEU A 44 15.64 16.43 10.93
C LEU A 44 14.93 17.65 10.35
N ARG A 45 15.38 18.08 9.18
CA ARG A 45 14.71 19.05 8.32
C ARG A 45 14.53 18.43 6.95
N TYR A 46 13.29 18.21 6.57
CA TYR A 46 12.94 17.85 5.20
C TYR A 46 12.97 19.10 4.33
N GLU A 47 13.67 19.04 3.21
CA GLU A 47 13.76 20.14 2.25
C GLU A 47 13.40 19.66 0.85
N VAL A 48 12.69 20.49 0.08
CA VAL A 48 12.45 20.30 -1.35
C VAL A 48 12.83 21.57 -2.09
N ASN A 49 13.80 21.45 -3.00
CA ASN A 49 14.28 22.58 -3.82
C ASN A 49 13.89 22.35 -5.29
N CYS A 50 12.94 23.15 -5.79
CA CYS A 50 12.41 22.99 -7.14
C CYS A 50 13.05 23.97 -8.12
N VAL A 51 13.78 23.44 -9.10
CA VAL A 51 14.36 24.26 -10.20
C VAL A 51 13.28 24.78 -11.15
N GLY A 52 12.16 24.05 -11.30
CA GLY A 52 11.10 24.41 -12.25
C GLY A 52 10.35 25.68 -11.90
N CYS A 53 9.97 25.86 -10.62
CA CYS A 53 9.22 27.05 -10.17
C CYS A 53 9.94 27.89 -9.10
N GLY A 54 11.12 27.47 -8.64
CA GLY A 54 11.88 28.17 -7.61
C GLY A 54 11.42 27.95 -6.17
N GLU A 55 10.41 27.11 -5.94
CA GLU A 55 9.92 26.81 -4.59
C GLU A 55 11.01 26.11 -3.75
N ALA A 56 11.20 26.59 -2.52
CA ALA A 56 12.14 26.05 -1.54
C ALA A 56 11.38 25.73 -0.24
N TYR A 57 10.78 24.54 -0.21
CA TYR A 57 10.00 24.07 0.93
C TYR A 57 10.92 23.50 2.00
N ARG A 58 10.67 23.81 3.27
CA ARG A 58 11.39 23.26 4.42
C ARG A 58 10.44 22.95 5.57
N GLU A 59 10.57 21.77 6.15
CA GLU A 59 9.78 21.32 7.29
C GLU A 59 10.69 20.67 8.33
N LYS A 60 10.59 21.08 9.60
CA LYS A 60 11.34 20.46 10.70
C LYS A 60 10.59 19.24 11.20
N LEU A 61 11.24 18.09 11.18
CA LEU A 61 10.75 16.82 11.66
C LEU A 61 11.59 16.44 12.89
N GLY A 62 11.06 16.69 14.07
CA GLY A 62 11.63 16.19 15.32
C GLY A 62 10.58 15.36 16.06
N PRO A 63 10.97 14.60 17.10
CA PRO A 63 9.98 14.02 17.99
C PRO A 63 9.11 15.16 18.51
N VAL A 64 7.82 15.10 18.20
CA VAL A 64 6.83 15.70 19.09
C VAL A 64 7.15 15.07 20.43
N ALA A 65 7.61 15.86 21.40
CA ALA A 65 7.86 15.33 22.74
C ALA A 65 6.58 14.56 23.11
N PRO A 66 6.66 13.24 23.36
CA PRO A 66 5.49 12.53 23.87
C PRO A 66 5.03 13.35 25.07
N ALA A 67 3.73 13.66 25.15
CA ALA A 67 3.20 14.34 26.32
C ALA A 67 3.76 13.61 27.54
N ALA A 68 4.51 14.32 28.38
CA ALA A 68 5.33 13.69 29.41
C ALA A 68 4.44 12.73 30.23
N GLY A 69 4.75 11.43 30.20
CA GLY A 69 3.96 10.39 30.85
C GLY A 69 3.30 9.36 29.91
N VAL A 70 3.36 9.53 28.58
CA VAL A 70 2.86 8.53 27.64
C VAL A 70 4.03 7.73 27.06
N LEU A 71 4.19 6.49 27.52
CA LEU A 71 5.00 5.51 26.80
C LEU A 71 4.24 5.15 25.52
N ALA A 72 4.83 5.40 24.36
CA ALA A 72 4.27 4.92 23.10
C ALA A 72 4.27 3.38 23.15
N THR A 73 3.11 2.78 23.42
CA THR A 73 2.92 1.35 23.29
C THR A 73 2.70 1.01 21.82
N VAL A 74 3.01 -0.22 21.42
CA VAL A 74 2.85 -0.68 20.03
C VAL A 74 1.41 -0.47 19.52
N ASP A 75 0.43 -0.45 20.42
CA ASP A 75 -0.98 -0.17 20.14
C ASP A 75 -1.26 1.23 19.58
N ASP A 76 -0.39 2.21 19.81
CA ASP A 76 -0.65 3.62 19.45
C ASP A 76 -0.53 3.90 17.95
N TRP A 77 0.13 3.01 17.20
CA TRP A 77 0.39 3.16 15.76
C TRP A 77 -0.41 2.21 14.87
N LEU A 78 -1.07 1.18 15.42
CA LEU A 78 -1.86 0.28 14.61
C LEU A 78 -3.26 0.86 14.40
N PRO A 79 -3.69 1.13 13.15
CA PRO A 79 -5.08 1.44 12.91
C PRO A 79 -5.92 0.25 13.38
N ALA A 80 -7.01 0.52 14.11
CA ALA A 80 -7.92 -0.52 14.58
C ALA A 80 -8.42 -1.33 13.37
N ILE A 81 -7.98 -2.58 13.26
CA ILE A 81 -8.45 -3.48 12.21
C ILE A 81 -9.87 -3.88 12.61
N PRO A 82 -10.90 -3.49 11.86
CA PRO A 82 -12.27 -3.87 12.20
C PRO A 82 -12.39 -5.39 12.12
N GLU A 83 -12.97 -6.00 13.16
CA GLU A 83 -13.23 -7.43 13.13
C GLU A 83 -14.13 -7.78 11.94
N PRO A 84 -13.82 -8.84 11.19
CA PRO A 84 -14.61 -9.22 10.04
C PRO A 84 -16.03 -9.59 10.47
N SER A 85 -17.03 -8.94 9.89
CA SER A 85 -18.46 -9.11 10.21
C SER A 85 -18.99 -10.53 9.98
N VAL A 86 -18.28 -11.34 9.20
CA VAL A 86 -18.63 -12.73 8.91
C VAL A 86 -17.55 -13.66 9.46
N PRO A 87 -17.92 -14.68 10.27
CA PRO A 87 -17.00 -15.69 10.74
C PRO A 87 -16.27 -16.39 9.58
N LEU A 88 -15.01 -16.77 9.81
CA LEU A 88 -14.17 -17.40 8.78
C LEU A 88 -14.83 -18.63 8.14
N ARG A 89 -15.47 -19.49 8.94
CA ARG A 89 -16.17 -20.69 8.45
C ARG A 89 -17.27 -20.35 7.45
N ALA A 90 -18.13 -19.38 7.78
CA ALA A 90 -19.21 -18.95 6.88
C ALA A 90 -18.68 -18.38 5.55
N ARG A 91 -17.54 -17.70 5.57
CA ARG A 91 -16.86 -17.24 4.35
C ARG A 91 -16.35 -18.42 3.51
N MET A 92 -15.74 -19.42 4.16
CA MET A 92 -15.28 -20.63 3.48
C MET A 92 -16.45 -21.41 2.86
N ASP A 93 -17.54 -21.56 3.59
CA ASP A 93 -18.75 -22.25 3.11
C ASP A 93 -19.35 -21.54 1.90
N GLY A 94 -19.39 -20.20 1.90
CA GLY A 94 -19.83 -19.41 0.75
C GLY A 94 -18.94 -19.60 -0.48
N TRP A 95 -17.61 -19.67 -0.28
CA TRP A 95 -16.67 -19.95 -1.37
C TRP A 95 -16.87 -21.36 -1.94
N VAL A 96 -16.95 -22.37 -1.07
CA VAL A 96 -17.21 -23.76 -1.48
C VAL A 96 -18.55 -23.88 -2.21
N GLY A 97 -19.59 -23.21 -1.73
CA GLY A 97 -20.89 -23.15 -2.38
C GLY A 97 -20.81 -22.55 -3.80
N THR A 98 -20.04 -21.47 -3.97
CA THR A 98 -19.81 -20.84 -5.28
C THR A 98 -19.09 -21.78 -6.24
N VAL A 99 -18.05 -22.48 -5.76
CA VAL A 99 -17.32 -23.48 -6.57
C VAL A 99 -18.23 -24.63 -7.00
N ARG A 100 -19.03 -25.18 -6.07
CA ARG A 100 -19.96 -26.27 -6.36
C ARG A 100 -21.02 -25.86 -7.38
N SER A 101 -21.58 -24.66 -7.24
CA SER A 101 -22.56 -24.12 -8.20
C SER A 101 -21.96 -24.01 -9.61
N ARG A 102 -20.77 -23.43 -9.75
CA ARG A 102 -20.08 -23.33 -11.05
C ARG A 102 -19.80 -24.70 -11.67
N ALA A 103 -19.35 -25.66 -10.88
CA ALA A 103 -19.11 -27.02 -11.35
C ALA A 103 -20.40 -27.71 -11.84
N ALA A 104 -21.51 -27.52 -11.13
CA ALA A 104 -22.82 -28.03 -11.54
C ALA A 104 -23.29 -27.40 -12.86
N THR A 105 -23.15 -26.08 -13.02
CA THR A 105 -23.51 -25.38 -14.27
C THR A 105 -22.68 -25.87 -15.46
N LEU A 106 -21.36 -26.04 -15.28
CA LEU A 106 -20.49 -26.58 -16.32
C LEU A 106 -20.89 -28.01 -16.71
N SER A 107 -21.17 -28.86 -15.72
CA SER A 107 -21.60 -30.25 -15.96
C SER A 107 -22.95 -30.33 -16.68
N ALA A 108 -23.90 -29.45 -16.35
CA ALA A 108 -25.18 -29.36 -17.04
C ALA A 108 -25.02 -28.89 -18.49
N SER A 109 -24.12 -27.93 -18.74
CA SER A 109 -23.86 -27.42 -20.09
C SER A 109 -23.22 -28.47 -21.01
N THR A 110 -22.28 -29.27 -20.50
CA THR A 110 -21.61 -30.31 -21.27
C THR A 110 -22.52 -31.50 -21.56
N THR A 111 -23.33 -31.92 -20.58
CA THR A 111 -24.32 -32.98 -20.79
C THR A 111 -25.40 -32.58 -21.80
N SER A 112 -25.90 -31.34 -21.72
CA SER A 112 -26.82 -30.78 -22.72
C SER A 112 -26.19 -30.74 -24.13
N ALA A 113 -24.95 -30.27 -24.24
CA ALA A 113 -24.23 -30.23 -25.51
C ALA A 113 -24.08 -31.63 -26.12
N LEU A 114 -23.68 -32.62 -25.33
CA LEU A 114 -23.56 -34.01 -25.78
C LEU A 114 -24.92 -34.63 -26.18
N ALA A 115 -25.98 -34.35 -25.42
CA ALA A 115 -27.34 -34.79 -25.77
C ALA A 115 -27.79 -34.19 -27.11
N SER A 116 -27.54 -32.90 -27.34
CA SER A 116 -27.86 -32.23 -28.60
C SER A 116 -27.08 -32.80 -29.80
N LEU A 117 -25.81 -33.14 -29.62
CA LEU A 117 -24.98 -33.77 -30.65
C LEU A 117 -25.47 -35.19 -30.99
N ARG A 118 -25.88 -35.97 -29.98
CA ARG A 118 -26.46 -37.32 -30.20
C ARG A 118 -27.79 -37.25 -30.93
N ALA A 119 -28.67 -36.32 -30.56
CA ALA A 119 -29.96 -36.14 -31.23
C ALA A 119 -29.79 -35.79 -32.72
N ARG A 120 -28.84 -34.89 -33.04
CA ARG A 120 -28.51 -34.55 -34.45
C ARG A 120 -27.98 -35.73 -35.25
N ARG A 121 -27.15 -36.59 -34.65
CA ARG A 121 -26.67 -37.81 -35.33
C ARG A 121 -27.77 -38.82 -35.60
N GLN A 122 -28.74 -38.98 -34.69
CA GLN A 122 -29.86 -39.91 -34.88
C GLN A 122 -30.80 -39.47 -36.01
N THR A 123 -31.01 -38.17 -36.19
CA THR A 123 -31.82 -37.65 -37.30
C THR A 123 -31.16 -37.86 -38.67
N GLU A 124 -29.83 -37.86 -38.76
CA GLU A 124 -29.10 -38.14 -40.01
C GLU A 124 -29.11 -39.63 -40.40
N THR A 125 -29.24 -40.55 -39.43
CA THR A 125 -29.25 -42.00 -39.71
C THR A 125 -30.61 -42.54 -40.16
N VAL A 126 -31.68 -41.74 -40.11
CA VAL A 126 -32.99 -42.09 -40.66
C VAL A 126 -33.08 -41.53 -42.09
N VAL A 127 -32.32 -42.11 -43.01
CA VAL A 127 -32.59 -41.98 -44.46
C VAL A 127 -33.17 -43.31 -44.90
N GLU A 128 -34.45 -43.27 -45.27
CA GLU A 128 -35.30 -44.39 -45.68
C GLU A 128 -34.69 -45.15 -46.87
N PRO A 129 -34.67 -46.50 -46.88
CA PRO A 129 -34.27 -47.24 -48.07
C PRO A 129 -35.35 -47.09 -49.14
N VAL A 130 -34.99 -46.50 -50.27
CA VAL A 130 -35.82 -46.44 -51.48
C VAL A 130 -36.20 -47.86 -51.92
N ALA A 131 -37.50 -48.03 -52.16
CA ALA A 131 -38.19 -49.23 -52.63
C ALA A 131 -37.75 -49.72 -54.01
#